data_AF-A0A1H7TST3-F1
#
_entry.id   AF-A0A1H7TST3-F1
#
_cell.length_a   1.000
_cell.length_b   1.000
_cell.length_c   1.000
_cell.angle_alpha   90.00
_cell.angle_beta   90.00
_cell.angle_gamma   90.00
#
_symmetry.space_group_name_H-M   'P 1'
#
loop_
_entity.id
_entity.type
_entity.pdbx_description
1 polymer ?
#
loop_
_entity_poly.entity_id
_entity_poly.type
_entity_poly.pdbx_seq_one_letter_code
_entity_poly.pdbx_strand_id
1 'polypeptide(L)'
;MHIEDVLESAAELLPSSGAELARALVAKGDHAAALKALAEAADQHPAPPRFWEFLTDAAEQLPGEPEAAWYRWRTTEALRGYLRIDLTLTTDTGIAPIPPGRGLQPQWDLGEHAVSSYRAVRVAALWLEGEEPLRSGGRAFGRLLPLDDAHWHNLMPGDVITLRDGDRAVGSATVLDVAWPDAPAEQQPAPLPAGFGDLPLPPPPTQRVRARTHTEHTTWPNPDCPVQVSALIPGLRHRYVRVMRENGSVGQPYPCATHAEFVRRVSHERPDVDPLDPAEIHWDNQPDVWPAQGPRPGRD
;
A
#
# COMPACT_ATOMS: atom_id res chain seq x y z
N MET A 1 -31.69 -17.58 4.48
CA MET A 1 -31.08 -18.01 5.75
C MET A 1 -31.84 -17.27 6.84
N HIS A 2 -32.25 -17.93 7.93
CA HIS A 2 -32.91 -17.20 9.01
C HIS A 2 -31.87 -16.40 9.79
N ILE A 3 -32.26 -15.22 10.30
CA ILE A 3 -31.34 -14.34 11.05
C ILE A 3 -30.66 -15.05 12.23
N GLU A 4 -31.37 -15.96 12.90
CA GLU A 4 -30.85 -16.79 13.99
C GLU A 4 -29.65 -17.65 13.50
N ASP A 5 -29.80 -18.35 12.37
CA ASP A 5 -28.73 -19.17 11.77
C ASP A 5 -27.50 -18.32 11.40
N VAL A 6 -27.74 -17.09 10.90
CA VAL A 6 -26.66 -16.16 10.50
C VAL A 6 -25.87 -15.71 11.73
N LEU A 7 -26.56 -15.30 12.79
CA LEU A 7 -25.94 -14.85 14.04
C LEU A 7 -25.22 -16.00 14.75
N GLU A 8 -25.76 -17.21 14.71
CA GLU A 8 -25.10 -18.41 15.25
C GLU A 8 -23.82 -18.74 14.47
N SER A 9 -23.88 -18.71 13.14
CA SER A 9 -22.70 -18.91 12.28
C SER A 9 -21.61 -17.86 12.52
N ALA A 10 -21.99 -16.60 12.79
CA ALA A 10 -21.04 -15.55 13.17
C ALA A 10 -20.42 -15.81 14.56
N ALA A 11 -21.22 -16.24 15.54
CA ALA A 11 -20.74 -16.54 16.88
C ALA A 11 -19.72 -17.69 16.92
N GLU A 12 -19.82 -18.67 16.01
CA GLU A 12 -18.83 -19.74 15.87
C GLU A 12 -17.43 -19.26 15.45
N LEU A 13 -17.33 -18.08 14.84
CA LEU A 13 -16.07 -17.52 14.33
C LEU A 13 -15.34 -16.62 15.34
N LEU A 14 -15.90 -16.43 16.54
CA LEU A 14 -15.32 -15.61 17.60
C LEU A 14 -14.84 -16.43 18.81
N PRO A 15 -13.90 -15.90 19.61
CA PRO A 15 -13.55 -16.48 20.90
C PRO A 15 -14.76 -16.53 21.86
N SER A 16 -14.74 -17.49 22.78
CA SER A 16 -15.92 -17.97 23.52
C SER A 16 -16.71 -16.89 24.27
N SER A 17 -16.05 -15.87 24.84
CA SER A 17 -16.70 -14.86 25.68
C SER A 17 -17.68 -13.96 24.92
N GLY A 18 -17.35 -13.53 23.70
CA GLY A 18 -18.24 -12.74 22.85
C GLY A 18 -19.37 -13.58 22.25
N ALA A 19 -19.05 -14.82 21.88
CA ALA A 19 -19.99 -15.76 21.29
C ALA A 19 -21.10 -16.19 22.27
N GLU A 20 -20.78 -16.38 23.55
CA GLU A 20 -21.75 -16.78 24.58
C GLU A 20 -22.83 -15.73 24.82
N LEU A 21 -22.46 -14.45 24.91
CA LEU A 21 -23.41 -13.35 25.09
C LEU A 21 -24.36 -13.25 23.89
N ALA A 22 -23.82 -13.30 22.67
CA ALA A 22 -24.62 -13.24 21.45
C ALA A 22 -25.63 -14.39 21.38
N ARG A 23 -25.21 -15.64 21.66
CA ARG A 23 -26.10 -16.80 21.70
C ARG A 23 -27.22 -16.65 22.73
N ALA A 24 -26.90 -16.12 23.91
CA ALA A 24 -27.90 -15.86 24.94
C ALA A 24 -28.94 -14.79 24.52
N LEU A 25 -28.55 -13.83 23.70
CA LEU A 25 -29.44 -12.79 23.15
C LEU A 25 -30.31 -13.33 22.01
N VAL A 26 -29.74 -14.15 21.11
CA VAL A 26 -30.48 -14.87 20.07
C VAL A 26 -31.57 -15.76 20.71
N ALA A 27 -31.24 -16.52 21.75
CA ALA A 27 -32.21 -17.37 22.46
C ALA A 27 -33.36 -16.57 23.13
N LYS A 28 -33.15 -15.27 23.39
CA LYS A 28 -34.19 -14.35 23.90
C LYS A 28 -34.97 -13.65 22.78
N GLY A 29 -34.61 -13.87 21.52
CA GLY A 29 -35.17 -13.19 20.35
C GLY A 29 -34.69 -11.76 20.14
N ASP A 30 -33.65 -11.32 20.86
CA ASP A 30 -33.09 -9.97 20.73
C ASP A 30 -31.94 -9.95 19.73
N HIS A 31 -32.30 -10.05 18.44
CA HIS A 31 -31.35 -10.18 17.34
C HIS A 31 -30.51 -8.90 17.13
N ALA A 32 -31.06 -7.72 17.43
CA ALA A 32 -30.34 -6.46 17.32
C ALA A 32 -29.25 -6.36 18.40
N ALA A 33 -29.57 -6.70 19.65
CA ALA A 33 -28.57 -6.76 20.71
C ALA A 33 -27.52 -7.85 20.43
N ALA A 34 -27.92 -9.00 19.88
CA ALA A 34 -26.99 -10.06 19.51
C ALA A 34 -26.00 -9.62 18.43
N LEU A 35 -26.48 -8.96 17.38
CA LEU A 35 -25.65 -8.38 16.31
C LEU A 35 -24.61 -7.40 16.90
N LYS A 36 -25.07 -6.47 17.75
CA LYS A 36 -24.20 -5.50 18.41
C LYS A 36 -23.14 -6.16 19.30
N ALA A 37 -23.53 -7.16 20.09
CA ALA A 37 -22.60 -7.90 20.94
C ALA A 37 -21.50 -8.63 20.14
N LEU A 38 -21.85 -9.19 18.98
CA LEU A 38 -20.87 -9.81 18.07
C LEU A 38 -19.91 -8.75 17.49
N ALA A 39 -20.44 -7.61 17.05
CA ALA A 39 -19.61 -6.52 16.52
C ALA A 39 -18.62 -5.99 17.57
N GLU A 40 -19.08 -5.76 18.81
CA GLU A 40 -18.23 -5.32 19.93
C GLU A 40 -17.14 -6.34 20.29
N ALA A 41 -17.45 -7.62 20.22
CA ALA A 41 -16.47 -8.69 20.44
C ALA A 41 -15.40 -8.74 19.32
N ALA A 42 -15.81 -8.49 18.08
CA ALA A 42 -14.92 -8.42 16.92
C ALA A 42 -14.07 -7.14 16.84
N ASP A 43 -14.41 -6.10 17.60
CA ASP A 43 -13.53 -4.94 17.77
C ASP A 43 -12.37 -5.21 18.74
N GLN A 44 -12.54 -6.17 19.65
CA GLN A 44 -11.49 -6.61 20.60
C GLN A 44 -10.54 -7.64 19.98
N HIS A 45 -10.98 -8.36 18.95
CA HIS A 45 -10.23 -9.44 18.32
C HIS A 45 -10.38 -9.38 16.80
N PRO A 46 -9.28 -9.48 16.02
CA PRO A 46 -9.37 -9.56 14.56
C PRO A 46 -10.30 -10.70 14.13
N ALA A 47 -11.41 -10.34 13.50
CA ALA A 47 -12.39 -11.30 12.99
C ALA A 47 -12.18 -11.56 11.48
N PRO A 48 -12.36 -12.80 11.01
CA PRO A 48 -12.17 -13.13 9.60
C PRO A 48 -13.21 -12.44 8.71
N PRO A 49 -12.94 -12.23 7.40
CA PRO A 49 -13.90 -11.61 6.47
C PRO A 49 -15.30 -12.23 6.51
N ARG A 50 -15.36 -13.57 6.62
CA ARG A 50 -16.61 -14.32 6.63
C ARG A 50 -17.53 -13.96 7.80
N PHE A 51 -16.94 -13.58 8.94
CA PHE A 51 -17.70 -13.11 10.09
C PHE A 51 -18.44 -11.79 9.78
N TRP A 52 -17.77 -10.84 9.13
CA TRP A 52 -18.35 -9.55 8.77
C TRP A 52 -19.40 -9.66 7.66
N GLU A 53 -19.25 -10.64 6.76
CA GLU A 53 -20.29 -10.99 5.79
C GLU A 53 -21.58 -11.45 6.49
N PHE A 54 -21.47 -12.31 7.51
CA PHE A 54 -22.64 -12.72 8.30
C PHE A 54 -23.29 -11.54 9.04
N LEU A 55 -22.51 -10.64 9.64
CA LEU A 55 -23.08 -9.44 10.27
C LEU A 55 -23.78 -8.52 9.25
N THR A 56 -23.24 -8.42 8.04
CA THR A 56 -23.90 -7.70 6.93
C THR A 56 -25.25 -8.33 6.60
N ASP A 57 -25.28 -9.64 6.38
CA ASP A 57 -26.51 -10.38 6.05
C ASP A 57 -27.56 -10.30 7.17
N ALA A 58 -27.13 -10.29 8.43
CA ALA A 58 -28.01 -10.12 9.59
C ALA A 58 -28.53 -8.68 9.71
N ALA A 59 -27.68 -7.67 9.54
CA ALA A 59 -28.07 -6.26 9.59
C ALA A 59 -29.09 -5.91 8.50
N GLU A 60 -28.96 -6.46 7.30
CA GLU A 60 -29.91 -6.24 6.19
C GLU A 60 -31.31 -6.83 6.45
N GLN A 61 -31.40 -7.81 7.35
CA GLN A 61 -32.67 -8.41 7.77
C GLN A 61 -33.33 -7.65 8.94
N LEU A 62 -32.62 -6.72 9.60
CA LEU A 62 -33.12 -5.96 10.74
C LEU A 62 -33.59 -4.55 10.31
N PRO A 63 -34.82 -4.15 10.66
CA PRO A 63 -35.30 -2.80 10.38
C PRO A 63 -34.66 -1.78 11.33
N GLY A 64 -34.07 -0.72 10.77
CA GLY A 64 -33.69 0.48 11.52
C GLY A 64 -32.20 0.67 11.81
N GLU A 65 -31.34 -0.31 11.51
CA GLU A 65 -29.91 -0.21 11.78
C GLU A 65 -29.10 0.09 10.51
N PRO A 66 -28.50 1.29 10.35
CA PRO A 66 -27.71 1.67 9.17
C PRO A 66 -26.32 0.98 9.11
N GLU A 67 -26.07 -0.03 9.93
CA GLU A 67 -24.76 -0.63 10.14
C GLU A 67 -24.33 -1.63 9.04
N ALA A 68 -25.23 -2.06 8.15
CA ALA A 68 -24.86 -2.97 7.06
C ALA A 68 -23.72 -2.42 6.18
N ALA A 69 -23.70 -1.09 5.93
CA ALA A 69 -22.61 -0.45 5.20
C ALA A 69 -21.28 -0.51 5.97
N TRP A 70 -21.33 -0.44 7.30
CA TRP A 70 -20.17 -0.57 8.17
C TRP A 70 -19.63 -2.01 8.15
N TYR A 71 -20.50 -3.01 8.24
CA TYR A 71 -20.08 -4.41 8.17
C TYR A 71 -19.45 -4.76 6.82
N ARG A 72 -20.01 -4.25 5.71
CA ARG A 72 -19.39 -4.37 4.37
C ARG A 72 -18.01 -3.72 4.30
N TRP A 73 -17.85 -2.55 4.95
CA TRP A 73 -16.54 -1.90 5.08
C TRP A 73 -15.55 -2.80 5.83
N ARG A 74 -15.96 -3.35 6.98
CA ARG A 74 -15.14 -4.24 7.80
C ARG A 74 -14.78 -5.55 7.10
N THR A 75 -15.67 -6.11 6.27
CA THR A 75 -15.33 -7.24 5.38
C THR A 75 -14.17 -6.88 4.45
N THR A 76 -14.22 -5.68 3.86
CA THR A 76 -13.17 -5.23 2.93
C THR A 76 -11.85 -4.98 3.67
N GLU A 77 -11.91 -4.40 4.87
CA GLU A 77 -10.74 -4.24 5.73
C GLU A 77 -10.12 -5.58 6.12
N ALA A 78 -10.93 -6.58 6.48
CA ALA A 78 -10.43 -7.90 6.83
C ALA A 78 -9.78 -8.62 5.62
N LEU A 79 -10.20 -8.31 4.40
CA LEU A 79 -9.66 -8.90 3.16
C LEU A 79 -8.41 -8.19 2.65
N ARG A 80 -8.38 -6.87 2.74
CA ARG A 80 -7.38 -6.01 2.07
C ARG A 80 -6.46 -5.30 3.04
N GLY A 81 -6.71 -5.41 4.33
CA GLY A 81 -6.06 -4.61 5.35
C GLY A 81 -6.81 -3.33 5.62
N TYR A 82 -6.38 -2.62 6.65
CA TYR A 82 -6.98 -1.36 7.07
C TYR A 82 -5.91 -0.29 7.25
N LEU A 83 -6.35 0.96 7.08
CA LEU A 83 -5.56 2.14 7.35
C LEU A 83 -6.43 3.14 8.11
N ARG A 84 -6.05 3.45 9.36
CA ARG A 84 -6.76 4.38 10.22
C ARG A 84 -6.00 5.70 10.29
N ILE A 85 -6.73 6.80 10.23
CA ILE A 85 -6.17 8.14 10.13
C ILE A 85 -6.83 9.11 11.11
N ASP A 86 -6.10 10.17 11.39
CA ASP A 86 -6.58 11.36 12.08
C ASP A 86 -6.66 12.50 11.08
N LEU A 87 -7.87 12.81 10.60
CA LEU A 87 -8.12 13.79 9.56
C LEU A 87 -8.46 15.16 10.16
N THR A 88 -7.75 16.19 9.73
CA THR A 88 -8.07 17.60 10.00
C THR A 88 -8.39 18.32 8.69
N LEU A 89 -9.56 18.96 8.61
CA LEU A 89 -9.91 19.81 7.46
C LEU A 89 -9.32 21.20 7.61
N THR A 90 -8.99 21.85 6.49
CA THR A 90 -8.59 23.25 6.50
C THR A 90 -9.77 24.14 6.91
N THR A 91 -9.49 25.34 7.42
CA THR A 91 -10.51 26.32 7.85
C THR A 91 -11.18 27.06 6.69
N ASP A 92 -11.11 26.51 5.49
CA ASP A 92 -11.68 27.12 4.29
C ASP A 92 -13.20 26.88 4.24
N THR A 93 -13.97 27.95 4.13
CA THR A 93 -15.44 27.95 4.19
C THR A 93 -16.11 27.32 2.97
N GLY A 94 -15.34 27.01 1.91
CA GLY A 94 -15.85 26.34 0.71
C GLY A 94 -15.97 24.81 0.81
N ILE A 95 -15.56 24.20 1.93
CA ILE A 95 -15.58 22.74 2.10
C ILE A 95 -16.95 22.31 2.63
N ALA A 96 -17.68 21.52 1.85
CA ALA A 96 -18.93 20.92 2.30
C ALA A 96 -18.70 19.96 3.48
N PRO A 97 -19.57 19.94 4.50
CA PRO A 97 -19.44 18.99 5.60
C PRO A 97 -19.41 17.55 5.11
N ILE A 98 -18.48 16.75 5.64
CA ILE A 98 -18.36 15.33 5.33
C ILE A 98 -19.17 14.56 6.38
N PRO A 99 -20.26 13.86 6.00
CA PRO A 99 -21.07 13.11 6.94
C PRO A 99 -20.34 11.84 7.44
N PRO A 100 -20.66 11.37 8.67
CA PRO A 100 -20.13 10.13 9.21
C PRO A 100 -20.57 8.91 8.38
N GLY A 101 -19.80 7.83 8.47
CA GLY A 101 -20.17 6.54 7.88
C GLY A 101 -20.31 6.51 6.35
N ARG A 102 -19.90 7.56 5.64
CA ARG A 102 -20.06 7.66 4.20
C ARG A 102 -18.77 7.26 3.49
N GLY A 103 -18.79 6.17 2.73
CA GLY A 103 -17.73 5.73 1.82
C GLY A 103 -17.49 6.65 0.62
N LEU A 104 -17.18 7.93 0.86
CA LEU A 104 -16.71 8.86 -0.18
C LEU A 104 -15.41 8.35 -0.78
N GLN A 105 -15.11 8.64 -2.04
CA GLN A 105 -13.84 8.27 -2.68
C GLN A 105 -12.99 9.51 -2.97
N PRO A 106 -12.53 10.24 -1.93
CA PRO A 106 -11.72 11.41 -2.15
C PRO A 106 -10.33 11.07 -2.69
N GLN A 107 -9.68 12.14 -3.15
CA GLN A 107 -8.35 12.15 -3.68
C GLN A 107 -7.33 12.41 -2.57
N TRP A 108 -6.27 11.61 -2.52
CA TRP A 108 -5.23 11.66 -1.52
C TRP A 108 -3.87 11.83 -2.17
N ASP A 109 -3.12 12.81 -1.72
CA ASP A 109 -1.72 12.97 -2.06
C ASP A 109 -0.90 12.38 -0.92
N LEU A 110 -0.25 11.25 -1.19
CA LEU A 110 0.54 10.50 -0.22
C LEU A 110 1.93 11.15 0.01
N GLY A 111 2.19 12.31 -0.58
CA GLY A 111 3.48 12.98 -0.50
C GLY A 111 4.58 12.18 -1.21
N GLU A 112 5.79 12.22 -0.64
CA GLU A 112 7.00 11.56 -1.18
C GLU A 112 6.94 10.02 -1.11
N HIS A 113 5.85 9.45 -0.56
CA HIS A 113 5.64 7.99 -0.48
C HIS A 113 5.08 7.37 -1.78
N ALA A 114 4.68 8.21 -2.76
CA ALA A 114 4.33 7.74 -4.08
C ALA A 114 5.58 7.52 -4.96
N VAL A 115 5.74 6.30 -5.48
CA VAL A 115 6.91 5.83 -6.26
C VAL A 115 7.16 6.62 -7.57
N SER A 116 6.23 7.49 -8.00
CA SER A 116 6.37 8.36 -9.17
C SER A 116 6.31 9.83 -8.77
N SER A 117 7.24 10.67 -9.23
CA SER A 117 7.26 12.11 -8.91
C SER A 117 6.22 12.97 -9.66
N TYR A 118 5.18 12.37 -10.25
CA TYR A 118 3.93 13.10 -10.43
C TYR A 118 3.27 13.14 -9.06
N ARG A 119 2.66 14.26 -8.65
CA ARG A 119 1.72 14.27 -7.51
C ARG A 119 0.74 13.13 -7.72
N ALA A 120 1.01 12.00 -7.09
CA ALA A 120 0.36 10.76 -7.44
C ALA A 120 -0.85 10.74 -6.53
N VAL A 121 -1.84 11.53 -6.93
CA VAL A 121 -3.12 11.56 -6.27
C VAL A 121 -3.71 10.16 -6.41
N ARG A 122 -4.01 9.53 -5.29
CA ARG A 122 -4.63 8.21 -5.18
C ARG A 122 -6.06 8.37 -4.72
N VAL A 123 -6.88 7.39 -5.08
CA VAL A 123 -8.26 7.35 -4.61
C VAL A 123 -8.34 6.31 -3.51
N ALA A 124 -8.87 6.71 -2.36
CA ALA A 124 -9.24 5.78 -1.31
C ALA A 124 -10.63 6.14 -0.84
N ALA A 125 -11.47 5.13 -0.66
CA ALA A 125 -12.71 5.34 0.05
C ALA A 125 -12.37 5.82 1.48
N LEU A 126 -13.15 6.74 2.02
CA LEU A 126 -13.03 7.29 3.37
C LEU A 126 -14.28 6.90 4.14
N TRP A 127 -14.12 6.39 5.35
CA TRP A 127 -15.18 6.21 6.34
C TRP A 127 -14.85 7.07 7.55
N LEU A 128 -15.70 8.04 7.89
CA LEU A 128 -15.52 8.83 9.11
C LEU A 128 -16.13 8.10 10.31
N GLU A 129 -15.34 7.99 11.38
CA GLU A 129 -15.76 7.44 12.66
C GLU A 129 -16.51 8.51 13.46
N GLY A 130 -17.50 8.08 14.25
CA GLY A 130 -18.36 8.96 15.06
C GLY A 130 -19.69 9.29 14.40
N GLU A 131 -20.44 10.21 15.01
CA GLU A 131 -21.84 10.52 14.64
C GLU A 131 -22.03 11.94 14.08
N GLU A 132 -21.01 12.79 14.20
CA GLU A 132 -21.08 14.20 13.80
C GLU A 132 -20.41 14.43 12.45
N PRO A 133 -21.01 15.21 11.54
CA PRO A 133 -20.37 15.59 10.29
C PRO A 133 -19.09 16.40 10.53
N LEU A 134 -18.01 16.01 9.87
CA LEU A 134 -16.75 16.74 9.89
C LEU A 134 -16.87 18.03 9.08
N ARG A 135 -16.70 19.17 9.76
CA ARG A 135 -16.80 20.51 9.18
C ARG A 135 -15.41 21.11 8.94
N SER A 136 -15.37 22.16 8.13
CA SER A 136 -14.17 23.00 7.93
C SER A 136 -13.50 23.37 9.25
N GLY A 137 -12.18 23.22 9.32
CA GLY A 137 -11.36 23.40 10.53
C GLY A 137 -11.52 22.31 11.59
N GLY A 138 -12.43 21.37 11.41
CA GLY A 138 -12.67 20.27 12.33
C GLY A 138 -11.64 19.15 12.19
N ARG A 139 -11.66 18.25 13.17
CA ARG A 139 -10.83 17.04 13.23
C ARG A 139 -11.72 15.83 13.52
N ALA A 140 -11.48 14.72 12.84
CA ALA A 140 -12.17 13.45 13.09
C ALA A 140 -11.26 12.27 12.74
N PHE A 141 -11.56 11.12 13.34
CA PHE A 141 -10.93 9.86 12.96
C PHE A 141 -11.61 9.29 11.73
N GLY A 142 -10.81 8.67 10.86
CA GLY A 142 -11.30 8.04 9.66
C GLY A 142 -10.58 6.74 9.36
N ARG A 143 -11.21 5.93 8.52
CA ARG A 143 -10.63 4.72 7.94
C ARG A 143 -10.57 4.89 6.44
N LEU A 144 -9.49 4.43 5.84
CA LEU A 144 -9.30 4.45 4.40
C LEU A 144 -9.31 3.04 3.83
N LEU A 145 -9.98 2.89 2.69
CA LEU A 145 -9.89 1.72 1.83
C LEU A 145 -9.32 2.16 0.48
N PRO A 146 -8.01 1.93 0.26
CA PRO A 146 -7.38 2.23 -1.02
C PRO A 146 -8.05 1.51 -2.19
N LEU A 147 -8.19 2.20 -3.32
CA LEU A 147 -8.68 1.57 -4.55
C LEU A 147 -7.58 0.71 -5.22
N ASP A 148 -6.34 1.20 -5.19
CA ASP A 148 -5.11 0.47 -5.48
C ASP A 148 -4.25 0.38 -4.22
N ASP A 149 -3.55 -0.73 -4.04
CA ASP A 149 -2.86 -1.08 -2.79
C ASP A 149 -1.34 -0.84 -2.86
N ALA A 150 -0.72 -0.96 -4.04
CA ALA A 150 0.73 -0.90 -4.25
C ALA A 150 1.44 0.33 -3.65
N HIS A 151 0.77 1.48 -3.59
CA HIS A 151 1.36 2.73 -3.06
C HIS A 151 1.07 2.98 -1.57
N TRP A 152 0.05 2.31 -1.04
CA TRP A 152 -0.42 2.51 0.34
C TRP A 152 0.31 1.62 1.33
N HIS A 153 0.88 0.50 0.86
CA HIS A 153 1.67 -0.43 1.67
C HIS A 153 2.93 0.19 2.29
N ASN A 154 3.44 1.30 1.75
CA ASN A 154 4.62 1.98 2.29
C ASN A 154 4.28 2.98 3.39
N LEU A 155 3.00 3.26 3.65
CA LEU A 155 2.59 4.17 4.71
C LEU A 155 2.79 3.53 6.07
N MET A 156 3.35 4.31 6.99
CA MET A 156 3.61 3.95 8.37
C MET A 156 2.81 4.84 9.33
N PRO A 157 2.51 4.37 10.55
CA PRO A 157 1.97 5.24 11.59
C PRO A 157 2.88 6.46 11.80
N GLY A 158 2.27 7.64 11.79
CA GLY A 158 2.95 8.94 11.85
C GLY A 158 3.09 9.65 10.50
N ASP A 159 2.95 8.95 9.38
CA ASP A 159 3.00 9.58 8.05
C ASP A 159 1.84 10.56 7.86
N VAL A 160 2.09 11.62 7.10
CA VAL A 160 1.10 12.67 6.83
C VAL A 160 0.72 12.63 5.36
N ILE A 161 -0.57 12.39 5.10
CA ILE A 161 -1.17 12.37 3.77
C ILE A 161 -2.13 13.54 3.61
N THR A 162 -2.27 14.07 2.39
CA THR A 162 -3.07 15.26 2.11
C THR A 162 -4.36 14.89 1.41
N LEU A 163 -5.50 15.32 1.97
CA LEU A 163 -6.80 15.23 1.32
C LEU A 163 -6.94 16.35 0.28
N ARG A 164 -7.34 16.00 -0.94
CA ARG A 164 -7.47 16.93 -2.06
C ARG A 164 -8.87 16.94 -2.68
N ASP A 165 -9.21 18.11 -3.21
CA ASP A 165 -10.31 18.33 -4.15
C ASP A 165 -9.71 18.96 -5.42
N GLY A 166 -9.41 18.11 -6.40
CA GLY A 166 -8.59 18.47 -7.56
C GLY A 166 -7.21 19.00 -7.15
N ASP A 167 -6.86 20.20 -7.61
CA ASP A 167 -5.58 20.84 -7.28
C ASP A 167 -5.55 21.50 -5.90
N ARG A 168 -6.67 21.50 -5.17
CA ARG A 168 -6.75 22.15 -3.86
C ARG A 168 -6.55 21.15 -2.73
N ALA A 169 -5.66 21.46 -1.79
CA ALA A 169 -5.57 20.74 -0.52
C ALA A 169 -6.69 21.20 0.40
N VAL A 170 -7.53 20.26 0.85
CA VAL A 170 -8.73 20.54 1.68
C VAL A 170 -8.62 19.94 3.08
N GLY A 171 -7.64 19.08 3.31
CA GLY A 171 -7.34 18.57 4.63
C GLY A 171 -5.98 17.86 4.68
N SER A 172 -5.55 17.55 5.89
CA SER A 172 -4.36 16.78 6.17
C SER A 172 -4.74 15.66 7.12
N ALA A 173 -4.21 14.47 6.91
CA ALA A 173 -4.44 13.33 7.76
C ALA A 173 -3.14 12.69 8.22
N THR A 174 -3.05 12.37 9.51
CA THR A 174 -1.94 11.59 10.06
C THR A 174 -2.35 10.13 10.12
N VAL A 175 -1.52 9.24 9.57
CA VAL A 175 -1.72 7.79 9.69
C VAL A 175 -1.53 7.39 11.14
N LEU A 176 -2.55 6.77 11.74
CA LEU A 176 -2.53 6.32 13.13
C LEU A 176 -2.14 4.85 13.23
N ASP A 177 -2.67 4.03 12.34
CA ASP A 177 -2.51 2.59 12.38
C ASP A 177 -2.69 2.01 10.98
N VAL A 178 -1.95 0.94 10.70
CA VAL A 178 -1.95 0.27 9.41
C VAL A 178 -1.70 -1.22 9.61
N ALA A 179 -2.53 -2.03 8.98
CA ALA A 179 -2.29 -3.47 8.89
C ALA A 179 -2.69 -3.94 7.50
N TRP A 180 -1.76 -4.61 6.83
CA TRP A 180 -1.99 -5.26 5.55
C TRP A 180 -2.03 -6.77 5.79
N PRO A 181 -2.92 -7.52 5.12
CA PRO A 181 -2.89 -8.97 5.18
C PRO A 181 -1.53 -9.42 4.66
N ASP A 182 -0.94 -10.43 5.30
CA ASP A 182 0.27 -11.06 4.76
C ASP A 182 0.01 -11.44 3.30
N ALA A 183 0.97 -11.13 2.42
CA ALA A 183 0.88 -11.53 1.03
C ALA A 183 0.52 -13.03 0.99
N PRO A 184 -0.48 -13.44 0.20
CA PRO A 184 -0.87 -14.84 0.14
C PRO A 184 0.41 -15.63 -0.12
N ALA A 185 0.76 -16.53 0.81
CA ALA A 185 1.99 -17.30 0.74
C ALA A 185 2.12 -17.82 -0.69
N GLU A 186 3.10 -17.30 -1.42
CA GLU A 186 3.36 -17.68 -2.80
C GLU A 186 3.46 -19.21 -2.75
N GLN A 187 2.49 -19.89 -3.37
CA GLN A 187 2.40 -21.34 -3.32
C GLN A 187 3.75 -21.85 -3.79
N GLN A 188 4.53 -22.42 -2.86
CA GLN A 188 5.79 -23.06 -3.19
C GLN A 188 5.50 -23.95 -4.40
N PRO A 189 6.18 -23.72 -5.55
CA PRO A 189 5.92 -24.53 -6.72
C PRO A 189 6.07 -25.98 -6.30
N ALA A 190 5.05 -26.79 -6.61
CA ALA A 190 4.96 -28.17 -6.17
C ALA A 190 6.32 -28.86 -6.38
N PRO A 191 6.82 -29.63 -5.39
CA PRO A 191 8.08 -30.35 -5.56
C PRO A 191 8.01 -31.15 -6.86
N LEU A 192 9.01 -30.93 -7.73
CA LEU A 192 9.09 -31.62 -9.01
C LEU A 192 8.95 -33.13 -8.77
N PRO A 193 8.23 -33.85 -9.64
CA PRO A 193 8.03 -35.30 -9.47
C PRO A 193 9.38 -36.01 -9.34
N ALA A 194 9.43 -36.99 -8.42
CA ALA A 194 10.62 -37.80 -8.18
C ALA A 194 11.08 -38.47 -9.49
N GLY A 195 12.32 -38.20 -9.91
CA GLY A 195 12.90 -38.71 -11.16
C GLY A 195 13.72 -37.68 -11.96
N PHE A 196 13.69 -36.40 -11.59
CA PHE A 196 14.53 -35.37 -12.23
C PHE A 196 16.01 -35.36 -11.78
N GLY A 197 16.42 -36.30 -10.92
CA GLY A 197 17.76 -36.35 -10.30
C GLY A 197 18.81 -37.24 -10.98
N ASP A 198 18.46 -38.01 -12.01
CA ASP A 198 19.36 -39.01 -12.62
C ASP A 198 20.07 -38.55 -13.90
N LEU A 199 20.04 -37.25 -14.21
CA LEU A 199 20.89 -36.72 -15.27
C LEU A 199 22.34 -36.59 -14.76
N PRO A 200 23.34 -37.14 -15.45
CA PRO A 200 24.73 -37.03 -15.03
C PRO A 200 25.12 -35.55 -14.94
N LEU A 201 25.58 -35.14 -13.76
CA LEU A 201 26.07 -33.78 -13.53
C LEU A 201 27.21 -33.49 -14.51
N PRO A 202 27.20 -32.36 -15.22
CA PRO A 202 28.36 -31.95 -16.01
C PRO A 202 29.58 -31.79 -15.09
N PRO A 203 30.80 -32.05 -15.59
CA PRO A 203 32.01 -31.93 -14.78
C PRO A 203 32.11 -30.50 -14.20
N PRO A 204 32.67 -30.35 -12.98
CA PRO A 204 32.79 -29.05 -12.34
C PRO A 204 33.58 -28.11 -13.26
N PRO A 205 33.13 -26.86 -13.47
CA PRO A 205 33.84 -25.94 -14.34
C PRO A 205 35.21 -25.67 -13.71
N THR A 206 36.27 -26.05 -14.42
CA THR A 206 37.61 -25.50 -14.19
C THR A 206 37.47 -23.98 -14.11
N GLN A 207 38.01 -23.43 -13.03
CA GLN A 207 38.06 -22.00 -12.70
C GLN A 207 38.84 -21.24 -13.77
N ARG A 208 38.22 -21.05 -14.93
CA ARG A 208 38.60 -20.02 -15.88
C ARG A 208 38.05 -18.73 -15.30
N VAL A 209 38.95 -17.79 -15.01
CA VAL A 209 38.63 -16.37 -14.82
C VAL A 209 37.79 -15.95 -16.02
N ARG A 210 36.47 -15.99 -15.85
CA ARG A 210 35.50 -15.63 -16.88
C ARG A 210 35.43 -14.12 -16.85
N ALA A 211 35.70 -13.48 -17.98
CA ALA A 211 35.27 -12.10 -18.19
C ALA A 211 33.75 -12.08 -17.95
N ARG A 212 33.34 -11.37 -16.89
CA ARG A 212 31.95 -11.35 -16.42
C ARG A 212 31.09 -10.66 -17.48
N THR A 213 30.02 -11.32 -17.90
CA THR A 213 29.08 -10.80 -18.89
C THR A 213 27.99 -9.98 -18.22
N HIS A 214 27.62 -8.86 -18.86
CA HIS A 214 26.63 -7.84 -18.48
C HIS A 214 25.25 -8.35 -17.99
N THR A 215 24.96 -9.64 -18.20
CA THR A 215 23.66 -10.27 -17.93
C THR A 215 23.43 -10.67 -16.47
N GLU A 216 24.45 -10.61 -15.60
CA GLU A 216 24.30 -10.91 -14.16
C GLU A 216 23.82 -9.70 -13.33
N HIS A 217 23.71 -8.51 -13.94
CA HIS A 217 23.22 -7.28 -13.32
C HIS A 217 21.69 -7.09 -13.48
N THR A 218 20.88 -8.15 -13.49
CA THR A 218 19.44 -8.02 -13.82
C THR A 218 18.53 -7.65 -12.65
N THR A 219 19.04 -7.58 -11.42
CA THR A 219 18.21 -7.31 -10.24
C THR A 219 18.89 -6.30 -9.33
N TRP A 220 18.26 -5.15 -9.13
CA TRP A 220 18.63 -4.13 -8.16
C TRP A 220 17.54 -4.10 -7.07
N PRO A 221 17.85 -3.90 -5.77
CA PRO A 221 19.16 -3.53 -5.19
C PRO A 221 20.17 -4.67 -5.12
N ASN A 222 21.43 -4.37 -5.46
CA ASN A 222 22.55 -5.31 -5.41
C ASN A 222 23.78 -4.58 -4.86
N PRO A 223 24.45 -5.08 -3.78
CA PRO A 223 25.65 -4.44 -3.24
C PRO A 223 26.82 -4.38 -4.25
N ASP A 224 26.88 -5.31 -5.20
CA ASP A 224 27.87 -5.32 -6.29
C ASP A 224 27.51 -4.34 -7.43
N CYS A 225 26.30 -3.81 -7.43
CA CYS A 225 25.80 -2.84 -8.41
C CYS A 225 24.97 -1.76 -7.67
N PRO A 226 25.64 -0.94 -6.85
CA PRO A 226 24.95 -0.12 -5.85
C PRO A 226 24.12 1.01 -6.45
N VAL A 227 24.35 1.38 -7.71
CA VAL A 227 23.65 2.48 -8.36
C VAL A 227 22.64 1.95 -9.37
N GLN A 228 21.40 2.46 -9.32
CA GLN A 228 20.39 2.22 -10.35
C GLN A 228 20.07 3.52 -11.09
N VAL A 229 20.03 3.46 -12.41
CA VAL A 229 19.53 4.52 -13.28
C VAL A 229 18.27 4.05 -14.00
N SER A 230 17.16 4.72 -13.70
CA SER A 230 15.83 4.37 -14.23
C SER A 230 15.76 4.43 -15.74
N ALA A 231 14.78 3.77 -16.34
CA ALA A 231 14.60 3.82 -17.78
C ALA A 231 14.43 5.28 -18.28
N LEU A 232 14.99 5.59 -19.44
CA LEU A 232 14.66 6.79 -20.21
C LEU A 232 13.19 6.76 -20.62
N ILE A 233 12.38 7.69 -20.10
CA ILE A 233 10.96 7.82 -20.42
C ILE A 233 10.77 8.99 -21.40
N PRO A 234 10.17 8.78 -22.59
CA PRO A 234 9.90 9.85 -23.55
C PRO A 234 9.09 10.99 -22.90
N GLY A 235 9.56 12.23 -23.07
CA GLY A 235 8.92 13.43 -22.52
C GLY A 235 9.40 13.84 -21.12
N LEU A 236 10.12 12.97 -20.39
CA LEU A 236 10.78 13.37 -19.15
C LEU A 236 12.13 14.05 -19.44
N ARG A 237 12.45 15.08 -18.65
CA ARG A 237 13.70 15.87 -18.79
C ARG A 237 14.86 15.32 -17.95
N HIS A 238 14.62 14.25 -17.20
CA HIS A 238 15.58 13.61 -16.30
C HIS A 238 15.35 12.10 -16.22
N ARG A 239 16.35 11.37 -15.74
CA ARG A 239 16.23 9.98 -15.27
C ARG A 239 16.39 9.98 -13.76
N TYR A 240 15.81 8.99 -13.09
CA TYR A 240 15.98 8.84 -11.65
C TYR A 240 17.19 7.97 -11.36
N VAL A 241 17.96 8.40 -10.38
CA VAL A 241 19.16 7.71 -9.91
C VAL A 241 18.94 7.31 -8.47
N ARG A 242 19.05 6.02 -8.16
CA ARG A 242 19.02 5.50 -6.78
C ARG A 242 20.40 4.97 -6.43
N VAL A 243 20.81 5.19 -5.19
CA VAL A 243 22.13 4.75 -4.70
C VAL A 243 21.92 3.95 -3.43
N MET A 244 22.33 2.69 -3.44
CA MET A 244 22.44 1.85 -2.26
C MET A 244 23.67 2.28 -1.47
N ARG A 245 23.48 2.59 -0.20
CA ARG A 245 24.55 2.98 0.74
C ARG A 245 25.28 1.73 1.27
N GLU A 246 26.46 1.90 1.84
CA GLU A 246 27.25 0.79 2.40
C GLU A 246 26.48 -0.01 3.47
N ASN A 247 25.60 0.64 4.23
CA ASN A 247 24.76 0.00 5.24
C ASN A 247 23.57 -0.80 4.65
N GLY A 248 23.50 -0.95 3.32
CA GLY A 248 22.44 -1.64 2.61
C GLY A 248 21.15 -0.82 2.43
N SER A 249 21.06 0.39 3.00
CA SER A 249 19.91 1.26 2.79
C SER A 249 19.91 1.84 1.38
N VAL A 250 18.73 1.93 0.78
CA VAL A 250 18.56 2.55 -0.53
C VAL A 250 18.23 4.03 -0.36
N GLY A 251 19.02 4.89 -1.00
CA GLY A 251 18.75 6.32 -1.09
C GLY A 251 17.53 6.63 -1.96
N GLN A 252 16.87 7.74 -1.65
CA GLN A 252 15.72 8.23 -2.42
C GLN A 252 16.09 8.44 -3.90
N PRO A 253 15.16 8.19 -4.84
CA PRO A 253 15.38 8.43 -6.26
C PRO A 253 15.64 9.91 -6.51
N TYR A 254 16.80 10.23 -7.08
CA TYR A 254 17.20 11.60 -7.37
C TYR A 254 17.12 11.89 -8.88
N PRO A 255 16.44 12.97 -9.31
CA PRO A 255 16.34 13.29 -10.73
C PRO A 255 17.66 13.87 -11.25
N CYS A 256 18.21 13.24 -12.29
CA CYS A 256 19.38 13.72 -13.03
C CYS A 256 18.99 14.00 -14.48
N ALA A 257 19.07 15.26 -14.90
CA ALA A 257 18.86 15.69 -16.28
C ALA A 257 20.10 15.48 -17.14
N THR A 258 21.28 15.47 -16.52
CA THR A 258 22.57 15.29 -17.20
C THR A 258 23.46 14.26 -16.52
N HIS A 259 24.40 13.71 -17.30
CA HIS A 259 25.45 12.84 -16.77
C HIS A 259 26.27 13.49 -15.66
N ALA A 260 26.52 14.81 -15.73
CA ALA A 260 27.29 15.52 -14.72
C ALA A 260 26.57 15.60 -13.37
N GLU A 261 25.23 15.71 -13.38
CA GLU A 261 24.41 15.66 -12.16
C GLU A 261 24.40 14.24 -11.57
N PHE A 262 24.35 13.22 -12.43
CA PHE A 262 24.48 11.83 -12.01
C PHE A 262 25.81 11.55 -11.30
N VAL A 263 26.93 11.90 -11.93
CA VAL A 263 28.27 11.75 -11.34
C VAL A 263 28.35 12.46 -10.00
N ARG A 264 27.90 13.72 -9.93
CA ARG A 264 27.89 14.50 -8.69
C ARG A 264 27.07 13.82 -7.59
N ARG A 265 25.92 13.24 -7.94
CA ARG A 265 25.02 12.57 -7.00
C ARG A 265 25.63 11.29 -6.46
N VAL A 266 26.14 10.43 -7.34
CA VAL A 266 26.77 9.15 -6.96
C VAL A 266 27.98 9.41 -6.08
N SER A 267 28.90 10.29 -6.48
CA SER A 267 30.09 10.62 -5.70
C SER A 267 29.78 11.26 -4.34
N HIS A 268 28.60 11.87 -4.16
CA HIS A 268 28.17 12.42 -2.88
C HIS A 268 27.61 11.34 -1.93
N GLU A 269 26.84 10.38 -2.43
CA GLU A 269 26.18 9.35 -1.61
C GLU A 269 27.05 8.10 -1.41
N ARG A 270 27.92 7.79 -2.38
CA ARG A 270 28.86 6.66 -2.38
C ARG A 270 30.19 7.11 -3.02
N PRO A 271 31.08 7.78 -2.27
CA PRO A 271 32.36 8.26 -2.80
C PRO A 271 33.33 7.12 -3.18
N ASP A 272 33.04 5.91 -2.72
CA ASP A 272 33.75 4.67 -3.02
C ASP A 272 33.34 4.02 -4.36
N VAL A 273 32.23 4.48 -4.95
CA VAL A 273 31.71 3.99 -6.23
C VAL A 273 32.23 4.86 -7.37
N ASP A 274 32.72 4.23 -8.44
CA ASP A 274 33.11 4.90 -9.68
C ASP A 274 31.88 5.05 -10.61
N PRO A 275 31.32 6.27 -10.77
CA PRO A 275 30.16 6.49 -11.64
C PRO A 275 30.48 6.34 -13.14
N LEU A 276 31.71 5.98 -13.51
CA LEU A 276 32.08 5.63 -14.88
C LEU A 276 32.25 4.12 -15.08
N ASP A 277 32.24 3.31 -14.01
CA ASP A 277 32.34 1.85 -14.12
C ASP A 277 30.95 1.24 -14.38
N PRO A 278 30.70 0.68 -15.58
CA PRO A 278 29.41 0.06 -15.89
C PRO A 278 29.10 -1.18 -15.05
N ALA A 279 30.08 -1.77 -14.36
CA ALA A 279 29.83 -2.86 -13.41
C ALA A 279 29.11 -2.36 -12.14
N GLU A 280 29.32 -1.12 -11.73
CA GLU A 280 28.74 -0.58 -10.50
C GLU A 280 27.37 0.09 -10.72
N ILE A 281 26.93 0.16 -11.98
CA ILE A 281 25.73 0.90 -12.40
C ILE A 281 24.74 -0.02 -13.12
N HIS A 282 23.57 -0.20 -12.52
CA HIS A 282 22.43 -0.86 -13.11
C HIS A 282 21.63 0.14 -13.95
N TRP A 283 21.50 -0.13 -15.25
CA TRP A 283 20.68 0.66 -16.15
C TRP A 283 19.42 -0.11 -16.52
N ASP A 284 18.24 0.42 -16.18
CA ASP A 284 16.96 -0.22 -16.53
C ASP A 284 16.71 -0.24 -18.05
N ASN A 285 17.38 0.64 -18.81
CA ASN A 285 17.39 0.65 -20.27
C ASN A 285 18.70 1.25 -20.82
N GLN A 286 18.69 1.85 -22.01
CA GLN A 286 19.85 2.41 -22.71
C GLN A 286 20.91 3.03 -21.77
N PRO A 287 22.14 2.48 -21.70
CA PRO A 287 23.19 3.01 -20.85
C PRO A 287 23.67 4.36 -21.39
N ASP A 288 24.08 5.26 -20.49
CA ASP A 288 24.70 6.57 -20.78
C ASP A 288 23.87 7.57 -21.61
N VAL A 289 22.63 7.24 -21.96
CA VAL A 289 21.73 8.17 -22.66
C VAL A 289 20.95 9.01 -21.64
N TRP A 290 21.11 10.33 -21.75
CA TRP A 290 20.43 11.32 -20.91
C TRP A 290 19.44 12.19 -21.70
N PRO A 291 18.30 12.61 -21.12
CA PRO A 291 17.27 13.36 -21.84
C PRO A 291 17.73 14.67 -22.48
N ALA A 292 18.70 15.36 -21.87
CA ALA A 292 19.25 16.60 -22.41
C ALA A 292 20.23 16.39 -23.59
N GLN A 293 20.56 15.15 -23.96
CA GLN A 293 21.44 14.82 -25.09
C GLN A 293 20.70 14.56 -26.41
N GLY A 294 19.38 14.81 -26.46
CA GLY A 294 18.63 14.75 -27.71
C GLY A 294 19.24 15.67 -28.80
N PRO A 295 19.20 15.27 -30.09
CA PRO A 295 19.87 16.00 -31.15
C PRO A 295 19.36 17.44 -31.19
N ARG A 296 20.27 18.41 -31.18
CA ARG A 296 19.93 19.81 -31.45
C ARG A 296 19.18 19.85 -32.79
N PRO A 297 17.92 20.31 -32.85
CA PRO A 297 17.30 20.55 -34.14
C PRO A 297 18.12 21.60 -34.88
N GLY A 298 18.41 21.31 -36.15
CA GLY A 298 19.22 22.16 -37.01
C GLY A 298 18.73 23.60 -37.00
N ARG A 299 19.68 24.54 -36.95
CA ARG A 299 19.45 25.91 -37.36
C ARG A 299 19.26 25.90 -38.88
N ASP A 300 18.03 26.16 -39.31
CA ASP A 300 17.78 26.84 -40.59
C ASP A 300 17.79 28.35 -40.35
#